data_AF-A0A419KC75-F1
#
_entry.id   AF-A0A419KC75-F1
#
_cell.length_a   1.000
_cell.length_b   1.000
_cell.length_c   1.000
_cell.angle_alpha   90.00
_cell.angle_beta   90.00
_cell.angle_gamma   90.00
#
_symmetry.space_group_name_H-M   'P 1'
#
loop_
_entity.id
_entity.type
_entity.pdbx_description
1 polymer ?
#
loop_
_entity_poly.entity_id
_entity_poly.type
_entity_poly.pdbx_seq_one_letter_code
_entity_poly.pdbx_strand_id
1 'polypeptide(L)' 'MEKLRVFSVKIPEKVYKELILRVPEGERSNFVRDAIMEKLEKTPKPDKILELENRVSRVESELS' A
#
# COMPACT_ATOMS: atom_id res chain seq x y z
N MET A 1 16.02 -15.60 3.96
CA MET A 1 14.57 -15.26 3.93
C MET A 1 14.34 -14.17 4.96
N GLU A 2 13.76 -13.04 4.57
CA GLU A 2 13.36 -12.01 5.53
C GLU A 2 12.32 -12.56 6.53
N LYS A 3 12.24 -11.94 7.70
CA LYS A 3 11.34 -12.37 8.76
C LYS A 3 9.90 -12.05 8.38
N LEU A 4 9.15 -13.08 8.00
CA LEU A 4 7.72 -12.96 7.72
C LEU A 4 6.92 -12.66 9.00
N ARG A 5 5.88 -11.85 8.87
CA ARG A 5 4.92 -11.54 9.93
C ARG A 5 3.52 -11.90 9.46
N VAL A 6 2.78 -12.59 10.32
CA VAL A 6 1.36 -12.87 10.11
C VAL A 6 0.56 -11.75 10.76
N PHE A 7 -0.38 -11.19 10.01
CA PHE A 7 -1.38 -10.27 10.53
C PHE A 7 -2.76 -10.71 10.05
N SER A 8 -3.78 -10.47 10.87
CA SER A 8 -5.16 -10.82 10.57
C SER A 8 -5.97 -9.56 10.36
N VAL A 9 -6.73 -9.50 9.27
CA VAL A 9 -7.61 -8.37 8.96
C VAL A 9 -9.01 -8.87 8.63
N LYS A 10 -10.03 -8.10 9.03
CA LYS A 10 -11.41 -8.34 8.59
C LYS A 10 -11.65 -7.56 7.31
N ILE A 11 -12.24 -8.20 6.31
CA ILE A 11 -12.66 -7.56 5.07
C ILE A 11 -14.19 -7.66 4.92
N PRO A 12 -14.82 -6.73 4.18
CA PRO A 12 -16.25 -6.83 3.89
C PRO A 12 -16.57 -8.12 3.11
N GLU A 13 -17.70 -8.74 3.44
CA GLU A 13 -18.18 -9.98 2.82
C GLU A 13 -18.21 -9.93 1.30
N LYS A 14 -18.63 -8.79 0.73
CA LYS A 14 -18.65 -8.57 -0.72
C LYS A 14 -17.26 -8.73 -1.36
N VAL A 15 -16.22 -8.25 -0.69
CA VAL A 15 -14.83 -8.31 -1.18
C VAL A 15 -14.32 -9.74 -1.10
N TYR A 16 -14.66 -10.45 -0.03
CA TYR A 16 -14.32 -11.87 0.10
C TYR A 16 -14.95 -12.71 -1.02
N LYS A 17 -16.24 -12.48 -1.33
CA LYS A 17 -16.93 -13.16 -2.43
C LYS A 17 -16.29 -12.89 -3.79
N GLU A 18 -15.90 -11.66 -4.08
CA GLU A 18 -15.17 -11.36 -5.32
C GLU A 18 -13.81 -12.04 -5.38
N LEU A 19 -13.09 -12.08 -4.25
CA LEU A 19 -11.78 -12.71 -4.15
C LEU A 19 -11.85 -14.20 -4.46
N ILE A 20 -12.80 -14.94 -3.89
CA ILE A 20 -12.93 -16.39 -4.11
C ILE A 20 -13.35 -16.74 -5.55
N LEU A 21 -14.05 -15.83 -6.24
CA LEU A 21 -14.49 -16.02 -7.62
C LEU A 21 -13.38 -15.71 -8.64
N ARG A 22 -12.49 -14.76 -8.31
CA ARG A 22 -11.44 -14.29 -9.22
C ARG A 22 -10.08 -14.96 -8.98
N VAL A 23 -9.83 -15.46 -7.77
CA VAL A 23 -8.53 -15.99 -7.37
C VAL A 23 -8.66 -17.47 -6.99
N PRO A 24 -7.87 -18.37 -7.62
CA PRO A 24 -7.85 -19.78 -7.30
C PRO A 24 -7.58 -20.06 -5.81
N GLU A 25 -8.08 -21.19 -5.33
CA GLU A 25 -7.71 -21.70 -4.02
C GLU A 25 -6.21 -21.99 -3.94
N GLY A 26 -5.56 -21.61 -2.83
CA GLY A 26 -4.10 -21.68 -2.66
C GLY A 26 -3.36 -20.37 -2.99
N GLU A 27 -3.82 -19.59 -3.97
CA GLU A 27 -3.13 -18.36 -4.41
C GLU A 27 -3.58 -17.08 -3.71
N ARG A 28 -4.66 -17.14 -2.92
CA ARG A 28 -5.27 -15.96 -2.27
C ARG A 28 -4.30 -15.18 -1.39
N SER A 29 -3.44 -15.88 -0.65
CA SER A 29 -2.44 -15.26 0.22
C SER A 29 -1.34 -14.54 -0.59
N ASN A 30 -0.97 -15.09 -1.75
CA ASN A 30 0.00 -14.46 -2.65
C ASN A 30 -0.62 -13.20 -3.28
N PHE A 31 -1.83 -13.34 -3.81
CA PHE A 31 -2.59 -12.22 -4.38
C PHE A 31 -2.72 -11.04 -3.41
N VAL A 32 -3.09 -11.28 -2.15
CA VAL A 32 -3.21 -10.21 -1.15
C VAL A 32 -1.84 -9.58 -0.83
N ARG A 33 -0.78 -10.39 -0.74
CA ARG A 33 0.57 -9.88 -0.47
C ARG A 33 1.06 -8.98 -1.59
N ASP A 34 0.89 -9.40 -2.84
CA ASP A 34 1.30 -8.66 -4.02
C ASP A 34 0.52 -7.34 -4.13
N ALA A 35 -0.80 -7.38 -3.89
CA ALA A 35 -1.62 -6.17 -3.86
C ALA A 35 -1.18 -5.17 -2.76
N ILE A 36 -0.76 -5.66 -1.59
CA ILE A 36 -0.23 -4.80 -0.53
C ILE A 36 1.12 -4.20 -0.92
N MET A 37 2.03 -5.00 -1.48
CA MET A 37 3.35 -4.52 -1.93
C MET A 37 3.19 -3.45 -3.01
N GLU A 38 2.37 -3.71 -4.03
CA GLU A 38 2.07 -2.75 -5.09
C GLU A 38 1.45 -1.45 -4.53
N LYS A 39 0.50 -1.59 -3.59
CA LYS A 39 -0.14 -0.42 -2.97
C LYS A 39 0.86 0.40 -2.17
N LEU A 40 1.76 -0.23 -1.43
CA LEU A 40 2.79 0.45 -0.63
C LEU A 40 3.87 1.10 -1.50
N GLU A 41 4.25 0.50 -2.62
CA GLU A 41 5.17 1.10 -3.59
C GLU A 41 4.60 2.41 -4.18
N LYS A 42 3.31 2.40 -4.52
CA LYS A 42 2.61 3.56 -5.06
C LYS A 42 2.23 4.61 -4.00
N THR A 43 2.15 4.21 -2.72
CA THR A 43 1.80 5.13 -1.63
C THR A 43 3.06 5.87 -1.19
N PRO A 44 3.15 7.19 -1.39
CA PRO A 44 4.34 7.94 -1.00
C PRO A 44 4.58 7.79 0.50
N LYS A 45 5.84 7.52 0.87
CA LYS A 45 6.23 7.46 2.28
C LYS A 45 5.95 8.82 2.93
N PRO A 46 5.39 8.88 4.14
CA PRO A 46 5.17 10.14 4.86
C PRO A 46 6.42 11.04 4.89
N ASP A 47 7.60 10.43 5.06
CA ASP A 47 8.88 11.15 5.04
C ASP A 47 9.15 11.88 3.71
N LYS A 48 8.79 11.26 2.58
CA LYS A 48 8.93 11.87 1.25
C LYS A 48 7.91 12.96 1.01
N ILE A 49 6.70 12.85 1.59
CA ILE A 49 5.69 13.90 1.52
C ILE A 49 6.21 15.14 2.25
N LEU A 50 6.71 14.98 3.48
CA LEU A 50 7.27 16.07 4.26
C LEU A 50 8.48 16.72 3.58
N GLU A 51 9.36 15.93 2.95
CA GLU A 51 10.48 16.46 2.17
C GLU A 51 9.99 17.30 0.97
N LEU A 52 8.99 16.82 0.25
CA LEU A 52 8.39 17.55 -0.87
C LEU A 52 7.72 18.85 -0.43
N GLU A 53 6.96 18.83 0.66
CA GLU A 53 6.35 20.02 1.25
C GLU A 53 7.41 21.07 1.62
N ASN A 54 8.51 20.64 2.26
CA ASN A 54 9.62 21.53 2.60
C ASN A 54 10.30 22.12 1.35
N ARG A 55 10.45 21.33 0.27
CA ARG A 55 11.02 21.82 -0.99
C ARG A 55 10.11 22.84 -1.68
N VAL A 56 8.80 22.60 -1.69
CA VAL A 56 7.81 23.54 -2.25
C VAL A 56 7.80 24.84 -1.45
N SER A 57 7.76 24.75 -0.11
CA SER A 57 7.80 25.93 0.78
C SER A 57 9.04 26.81 0.56
N ARG A 58 10.21 26.21 0.33
CA ARG A 58 11.44 26.97 0.00
C ARG A 58 11.31 27.74 -1.31
N VAL A 59 10.84 27.07 -2.37
CA VAL A 59 10.65 27.70 -3.67
C VAL A 59 9.64 28.85 -3.57
N GLU A 60 8.53 28.65 -2.85
CA GLU A 60 7.53 29.71 -2.62
C GLU A 60 8.11 30.91 -1.84
N SER A 61 8.97 30.66 -0.86
CA SER A 61 9.62 31.73 -0.10
C SER A 61 10.65 32.53 -0.90
N GLU A 62 11.30 31.91 -1.89
CA GLU A 62 12.26 32.58 -2.79
C GLU A 62 11.58 33.41 -3.89
N LEU A 63 10.29 33.18 -4.14
CA LEU A 63 9.48 33.89 -5.15
C LEU A 63 8.72 35.10 -4.59
N SER A 64 8.79 35.35 -3.27
CA SER A 64 8.14 36.47 -2.57
C SER A 64 9.12 37.57 -2.16
#